data_AF-A0A6N4XL22-F1
#
_entry.id   AF-A0A6N4XL22-F1
#
_cell.length_a   1.000
_cell.length_b   1.000
_cell.length_c   1.000
_cell.angle_alpha   90.00
_cell.angle_beta   90.00
_cell.angle_gamma   90.00
#
_symmetry.space_group_name_H-M   'P 1'
#
loop_
_entity.id
_entity.type
_entity.pdbx_description
1 polymer ?
#
loop_
_entity_poly.entity_id
_entity_poly.type
_entity_poly.pdbx_seq_one_letter_code
_entity_poly.pdbx_strand_id
1 'polypeptide(L)'
;MKKIIPFFLLLSVFLNVGLIYKFFYAGETVSLAKDGRSEIKMSPENREYVMAEMRGFLESVQKINEGIAKNDPKIIEKVGQESGSCKVDGVPKGLVKSLPLGFKKMGFETHELFDVMAKMAKENYDRQQTQEKLNQLLNNCVACHKTYKISVEK
;
A
#
# COMPACT_ATOMS: atom_id res chain seq x y z
N MET A 1 49.58 -4.21 -4.04
CA MET A 1 48.45 -3.76 -4.88
C MET A 1 47.36 -4.82 -5.10
N LYS A 2 47.68 -6.10 -5.39
CA LYS A 2 46.65 -7.15 -5.67
C LYS A 2 45.66 -7.46 -4.54
N LYS A 3 46.02 -7.24 -3.26
CA LYS A 3 45.11 -7.45 -2.10
C LYS A 3 44.32 -6.20 -1.70
N ILE A 4 44.67 -5.04 -2.23
CA ILE A 4 44.04 -3.74 -1.91
C ILE A 4 42.78 -3.55 -2.75
N ILE A 5 42.82 -3.94 -4.02
CA ILE A 5 41.68 -3.92 -4.94
C ILE A 5 40.47 -4.75 -4.43
N PRO A 6 40.61 -6.03 -4.01
CA PRO A 6 39.48 -6.80 -3.50
C PRO A 6 38.93 -6.24 -2.17
N PHE A 7 39.78 -5.61 -1.35
CA PHE A 7 39.34 -4.95 -0.13
C PHE A 7 38.44 -3.74 -0.43
N PHE A 8 38.85 -2.85 -1.35
CA PHE A 8 38.01 -1.72 -1.75
C PHE A 8 36.74 -2.15 -2.50
N LEU A 9 36.79 -3.25 -3.27
CA LEU A 9 35.60 -3.83 -3.91
C LEU A 9 34.61 -4.36 -2.86
N LEU A 10 35.08 -5.12 -1.87
CA LEU A 10 34.24 -5.60 -0.77
C LEU A 10 33.66 -4.44 0.05
N LEU A 11 34.47 -3.42 0.35
CA LEU A 11 34.01 -2.23 1.06
C LEU A 11 32.94 -1.48 0.26
N SER A 12 33.13 -1.34 -1.06
CA SER A 12 32.15 -0.73 -1.97
C SER A 12 30.85 -1.51 -2.01
N VAL A 13 30.91 -2.84 -2.14
CA VAL A 13 29.71 -3.70 -2.12
C VAL A 13 28.98 -3.54 -0.79
N PHE A 14 29.70 -3.59 0.34
CA PHE A 14 29.10 -3.45 1.67
C PHE A 14 28.43 -2.08 1.87
N LEU A 15 29.07 -0.99 1.44
CA LEU A 15 28.51 0.36 1.45
C LEU A 15 27.24 0.45 0.58
N ASN A 16 27.28 -0.09 -0.63
CA ASN A 16 26.12 -0.09 -1.52
C ASN A 16 24.96 -0.91 -0.95
N VAL A 17 25.22 -2.07 -0.34
CA VAL A 17 24.18 -2.86 0.36
C VAL A 17 23.57 -2.07 1.53
N GLY A 18 24.39 -1.37 2.32
CA GLY A 18 23.92 -0.52 3.41
C GLY A 18 23.06 0.67 2.93
N LEU A 19 23.46 1.31 1.83
CA LEU A 19 22.68 2.38 1.19
C LEU A 19 21.38 1.85 0.60
N ILE A 20 21.40 0.70 -0.08
CA ILE A 20 20.20 0.05 -0.63
C ILE A 20 19.23 -0.29 0.50
N TYR A 21 19.73 -0.87 1.59
CA TYR A 21 18.90 -1.16 2.76
C TYR A 21 18.22 0.09 3.33
N LYS A 22 18.99 1.16 3.55
CA LYS A 22 18.46 2.42 4.10
C LYS A 22 17.43 3.08 3.18
N PHE A 23 17.74 3.23 1.89
CA PHE A 23 16.92 4.00 0.95
C PHE A 23 15.76 3.21 0.33
N PHE A 24 15.84 1.89 0.23
CA PHE A 24 14.82 1.08 -0.44
C PHE A 24 13.99 0.21 0.51
N TYR A 25 14.58 -0.28 1.61
CA TYR A 25 13.90 -1.18 2.55
C TYR A 25 13.36 -0.45 3.77
N ALA A 26 14.20 0.32 4.46
CA ALA A 26 13.84 0.98 5.71
C ALA A 26 12.98 2.25 5.51
N GLY A 27 13.25 3.05 4.46
CA GLY A 27 12.65 4.38 4.29
C GLY A 27 12.96 5.32 5.46
N GLU A 28 12.29 6.47 5.53
CA GLU A 28 12.31 7.31 6.74
C GLU A 28 11.25 6.81 7.72
N THR A 29 11.64 5.88 8.60
CA THR A 29 10.76 5.39 9.66
C THR A 29 11.37 5.60 11.03
N VAL A 30 10.55 6.06 11.97
CA VAL A 30 10.90 6.12 13.40
C VAL A 30 9.86 5.29 14.16
N SER A 31 10.31 4.28 14.90
CA SER A 31 9.40 3.52 15.77
C SER A 31 9.03 4.38 16.99
N LEU A 32 7.73 4.54 17.25
CA LEU A 32 7.24 5.32 18.39
C LEU A 32 7.10 4.42 19.62
N ALA A 33 7.94 4.67 20.64
CA ALA A 33 8.02 3.85 21.86
C ALA A 33 6.71 3.67 22.65
N LYS A 34 5.68 4.51 22.45
CA LYS A 34 4.40 4.43 23.18
C LYS A 34 3.26 3.78 22.40
N ASP A 35 3.32 3.76 21.07
CA ASP A 35 2.23 3.33 20.17
C ASP A 35 2.58 2.02 19.44
N GLY A 36 3.85 1.59 19.50
CA GLY A 36 4.33 0.35 18.88
C GLY A 36 4.34 0.37 17.34
N ARG A 37 3.69 1.36 16.72
CA ARG A 37 3.64 1.59 15.28
C ARG A 37 4.89 2.28 14.76
N SER A 38 5.24 1.95 13.52
CA SER A 38 6.25 2.63 12.72
C SER A 38 5.67 3.94 12.19
N GLU A 39 6.26 5.06 12.60
CA GLU A 39 5.86 6.37 12.10
C GLU A 39 6.46 6.62 10.71
N ILE A 40 5.58 6.99 9.78
CA ILE A 40 5.91 7.49 8.45
C ILE A 40 5.64 8.99 8.48
N LYS A 41 6.70 9.79 8.40
CA LYS A 41 6.61 11.24 8.26
C LYS A 41 6.55 11.60 6.79
N MET A 42 5.72 12.57 6.46
CA MET A 42 5.58 13.09 5.10
C MET A 42 5.11 14.54 5.12
N SER A 43 5.23 15.23 3.99
CA SER A 43 4.71 16.58 3.83
C SER A 43 3.18 16.64 4.04
N PRO A 44 2.62 17.80 4.40
CA PRO A 44 1.17 17.98 4.53
C PRO A 44 0.39 17.53 3.29
N GLU A 45 0.90 17.83 2.10
CA GLU A 45 0.27 17.51 0.82
C GLU A 45 0.27 15.99 0.56
N ASN A 46 1.40 15.33 0.81
CA ASN A 46 1.50 13.87 0.70
C ASN A 46 0.58 13.16 1.68
N ARG A 47 0.49 13.67 2.92
CA ARG A 47 -0.44 13.13 3.90
C ARG A 47 -1.88 13.28 3.44
N GLU A 48 -2.27 14.45 2.96
CA GLU A 48 -3.64 14.67 2.51
C GLU A 48 -4.00 13.74 1.35
N TYR A 49 -3.09 13.54 0.40
CA TYR A 49 -3.28 12.58 -0.68
C TYR A 49 -3.54 11.16 -0.17
N VAL A 50 -2.67 10.64 0.70
CA VAL A 50 -2.80 9.27 1.24
C VAL A 50 -4.09 9.14 2.07
N MET A 51 -4.44 10.15 2.87
CA MET A 51 -5.68 10.14 3.66
C MET A 51 -6.92 10.19 2.76
N ALA A 52 -6.88 10.93 1.65
CA ALA A 52 -7.96 10.96 0.67
C ALA A 52 -8.16 9.61 -0.02
N GLU A 53 -7.06 8.96 -0.39
CA GLU A 53 -7.08 7.60 -0.94
C GLU A 53 -7.67 6.58 0.05
N MET A 54 -7.27 6.62 1.32
CA MET A 54 -7.83 5.76 2.37
C MET A 54 -9.33 5.98 2.58
N ARG A 55 -9.83 7.22 2.47
CA ARG A 55 -11.27 7.50 2.51
C ARG A 55 -11.98 6.89 1.30
N GLY A 56 -11.39 7.00 0.11
CA GLY A 56 -11.90 6.35 -1.11
C GLY A 56 -11.98 4.82 -0.98
N PHE A 57 -10.96 4.18 -0.39
CA PHE A 57 -11.02 2.73 -0.13
C PHE A 57 -12.17 2.34 0.80
N LEU A 58 -12.41 3.13 1.86
CA LEU A 58 -13.52 2.86 2.78
C LEU A 58 -14.87 2.97 2.08
N GLU A 59 -15.05 3.95 1.21
CA GLU A 59 -16.26 4.09 0.37
C GLU A 59 -16.43 2.89 -0.57
N SER A 60 -15.36 2.46 -1.25
CA SER A 60 -15.40 1.27 -2.11
C SER A 60 -15.75 0.01 -1.32
N VAL A 61 -15.15 -0.21 -0.14
CA VAL A 61 -15.47 -1.34 0.74
C VAL A 61 -16.96 -1.37 1.08
N GLN A 62 -17.54 -0.22 1.45
CA GLN A 62 -18.95 -0.13 1.77
C GLN A 62 -19.82 -0.49 0.55
N LYS A 63 -19.51 0.05 -0.63
CA LYS A 63 -20.26 -0.22 -1.87
C LYS A 63 -20.10 -1.66 -2.36
N ILE A 64 -18.93 -2.28 -2.19
CA ILE A 64 -18.74 -3.70 -2.50
C ILE A 64 -19.64 -4.54 -1.59
N ASN A 65 -19.66 -4.24 -0.28
CA ASN A 65 -20.53 -4.94 0.65
C ASN A 65 -22.02 -4.76 0.29
N GLU A 66 -22.42 -3.58 -0.16
CA GLU A 66 -23.76 -3.33 -0.71
C GLU A 66 -24.05 -4.17 -1.95
N GLY A 67 -23.11 -4.24 -2.90
CA GLY A 67 -23.23 -5.08 -4.09
C GLY A 67 -23.37 -6.56 -3.75
N ILE A 68 -22.60 -7.05 -2.77
CA ILE A 68 -22.71 -8.43 -2.25
C ILE A 68 -24.10 -8.66 -1.67
N ALA A 69 -24.57 -7.78 -0.78
CA ALA A 69 -25.87 -7.90 -0.11
C ALA A 69 -27.06 -7.86 -1.08
N LYS A 70 -26.98 -7.01 -2.12
CA LYS A 70 -28.01 -6.87 -3.16
C LYS A 70 -27.86 -7.89 -4.29
N ASN A 71 -26.80 -8.69 -4.28
CA ASN A 71 -26.44 -9.57 -5.39
C ASN A 71 -26.26 -8.81 -6.73
N ASP A 72 -25.71 -7.60 -6.68
CA ASP A 72 -25.49 -6.74 -7.84
C ASP A 72 -23.99 -6.62 -8.16
N PRO A 73 -23.47 -7.43 -9.11
CA PRO A 73 -22.08 -7.38 -9.50
C PRO A 73 -21.67 -6.07 -10.20
N LYS A 74 -22.61 -5.31 -10.79
CA LYS A 74 -22.25 -4.08 -11.50
C LYS A 74 -21.73 -3.00 -10.56
N ILE A 75 -22.26 -2.95 -9.33
CA ILE A 75 -21.75 -2.06 -8.28
C ILE A 75 -20.30 -2.43 -7.97
N ILE A 76 -20.03 -3.72 -7.78
CA ILE A 76 -18.71 -4.25 -7.41
C ILE A 76 -17.69 -4.00 -8.52
N GLU A 77 -18.03 -4.30 -9.78
CA GLU A 77 -17.18 -4.04 -10.95
C GLU A 77 -16.74 -2.58 -10.99
N LYS A 78 -17.71 -1.65 -10.93
CA LYS A 78 -17.44 -0.22 -11.03
C LYS A 78 -16.51 0.27 -9.92
N VAL A 79 -16.84 -0.01 -8.65
CA VAL A 79 -16.09 0.55 -7.52
C VAL A 79 -14.75 -0.15 -7.30
N GLY A 80 -14.63 -1.41 -7.74
CA GLY A 80 -13.35 -2.10 -7.77
C GLY A 80 -12.41 -1.51 -8.82
N GLN A 81 -12.90 -1.17 -10.02
CA GLN A 81 -12.10 -0.45 -11.02
C GLN A 81 -11.69 0.96 -10.53
N GLU A 82 -12.56 1.66 -9.82
CA GLU A 82 -12.28 2.99 -9.27
C GLU A 82 -11.19 2.98 -8.20
N SER A 83 -11.05 1.90 -7.43
CA SER A 83 -10.05 1.77 -6.35
C SER A 83 -8.91 0.81 -6.67
N GLY A 84 -8.92 0.23 -7.88
CA GLY A 84 -7.90 -0.66 -8.39
C GLY A 84 -6.61 0.05 -8.81
N SER A 85 -5.72 -0.69 -9.47
CA SER A 85 -4.35 -0.25 -9.79
C SER A 85 -4.28 0.83 -10.88
N CYS A 86 -5.39 1.12 -11.57
CA CYS A 86 -5.45 2.07 -12.67
C CYS A 86 -5.23 3.54 -12.26
N LYS A 87 -5.12 3.87 -10.97
CA LYS A 87 -4.94 5.24 -10.47
C LYS A 87 -3.48 5.64 -10.24
N VAL A 88 -2.65 5.54 -11.29
CA VAL A 88 -1.27 6.08 -11.23
C VAL A 88 -1.26 7.60 -11.44
N ASP A 89 -2.24 8.13 -12.17
CA ASP A 89 -2.38 9.55 -12.43
C ASP A 89 -2.85 10.29 -11.17
N GLY A 90 -2.05 11.26 -10.72
CA GLY A 90 -2.35 12.09 -9.54
C GLY A 90 -1.54 11.76 -8.30
N VAL A 91 -0.76 10.68 -8.30
CA VAL A 91 0.20 10.38 -7.21
C VAL A 91 1.25 11.51 -7.14
N PRO A 92 1.43 12.18 -5.99
CA PRO A 92 2.45 13.21 -5.84
C PRO A 92 3.86 12.70 -6.18
N LYS A 93 4.63 13.52 -6.89
CA LYS A 93 5.98 13.15 -7.32
C LYS A 93 6.86 12.78 -6.13
N GLY A 94 7.45 11.60 -6.18
CA GLY A 94 8.36 11.12 -5.13
C GLY A 94 7.67 10.49 -3.92
N LEU A 95 6.34 10.55 -3.78
CA LEU A 95 5.61 9.95 -2.66
C LEU A 95 5.87 8.44 -2.58
N VAL A 96 5.60 7.70 -3.66
CA VAL A 96 5.81 6.24 -3.66
C VAL A 96 7.26 5.90 -3.33
N LYS A 97 8.22 6.70 -3.79
CA LYS A 97 9.64 6.46 -3.50
C LYS A 97 9.97 6.63 -2.01
N SER A 98 9.34 7.58 -1.31
CA SER A 98 9.61 7.84 0.11
C SER A 98 8.97 6.81 1.05
N LEU A 99 7.94 6.10 0.58
CA LEU A 99 7.23 5.13 1.41
C LEU A 99 8.08 3.88 1.74
N PRO A 100 7.99 3.35 2.98
CA PRO A 100 8.63 2.09 3.35
C PRO A 100 8.14 0.92 2.50
N LEU A 101 8.99 -0.10 2.30
CA LEU A 101 8.66 -1.23 1.43
C LEU A 101 7.40 -1.98 1.89
N GLY A 102 7.24 -2.23 3.19
CA GLY A 102 6.06 -2.90 3.73
C GLY A 102 4.76 -2.12 3.53
N PHE A 103 4.82 -0.78 3.63
CA PHE A 103 3.68 0.08 3.38
C PHE A 103 3.27 0.05 1.90
N LYS A 104 4.25 0.17 0.99
CA LYS A 104 4.02 0.05 -0.47
C LYS A 104 3.39 -1.28 -0.84
N LYS A 105 3.92 -2.37 -0.31
CA LYS A 105 3.43 -3.72 -0.60
C LYS A 105 1.95 -3.86 -0.23
N MET A 106 1.57 -3.46 0.99
CA MET A 106 0.16 -3.50 1.40
C MET A 106 -0.73 -2.55 0.59
N GLY A 107 -0.22 -1.38 0.20
CA GLY A 107 -0.95 -0.46 -0.70
C GLY A 107 -1.24 -1.11 -2.05
N PHE A 108 -0.22 -1.68 -2.70
CA PHE A 108 -0.38 -2.34 -4.00
C PHE A 108 -1.28 -3.58 -3.91
N GLU A 109 -1.11 -4.44 -2.90
CA GLU A 109 -1.98 -5.60 -2.67
C GLU A 109 -3.44 -5.17 -2.44
N THR A 110 -3.67 -4.00 -1.83
CA THR A 110 -5.03 -3.46 -1.63
C THR A 110 -5.66 -3.07 -2.96
N HIS A 111 -4.94 -2.34 -3.83
CA HIS A 111 -5.41 -2.01 -5.18
C HIS A 111 -5.65 -3.29 -6.02
N GLU A 112 -4.75 -4.26 -5.95
CA GLU A 112 -4.89 -5.53 -6.68
C GLU A 112 -6.15 -6.30 -6.26
N LEU A 113 -6.48 -6.32 -4.97
CA LEU A 113 -7.70 -6.97 -4.48
C LEU A 113 -8.97 -6.29 -4.99
N PHE A 114 -8.96 -4.96 -5.16
CA PHE A 114 -10.06 -4.24 -5.83
C PHE A 114 -10.18 -4.64 -7.30
N ASP A 115 -9.07 -4.73 -8.04
CA ASP A 115 -9.05 -5.18 -9.44
C ASP A 115 -9.57 -6.62 -9.57
N VAL A 116 -9.14 -7.52 -8.68
CA VAL A 116 -9.58 -8.91 -8.64
C VAL A 116 -11.08 -9.01 -8.42
N MET A 117 -11.64 -8.28 -7.45
CA MET A 117 -13.08 -8.27 -7.22
C MET A 117 -13.85 -7.67 -8.40
N ALA A 118 -13.31 -6.62 -9.04
CA ALA A 118 -13.94 -6.06 -10.22
C ALA A 118 -13.98 -7.06 -11.38
N LYS A 119 -12.88 -7.77 -11.62
CA LYS A 119 -12.80 -8.81 -12.64
C LYS A 119 -13.75 -9.96 -12.35
N MET A 120 -13.78 -10.45 -11.11
CA MET A 120 -14.70 -11.52 -10.68
C MET A 120 -16.15 -11.11 -10.90
N ALA A 121 -16.52 -9.88 -10.52
CA ALA A 121 -17.87 -9.36 -10.70
C ALA A 121 -18.28 -9.27 -12.18
N LYS A 122 -17.34 -8.90 -13.06
CA LYS A 122 -17.56 -8.78 -14.50
C LYS A 122 -17.70 -10.14 -15.20
N GLU A 123 -16.82 -11.09 -14.88
CA GLU A 123 -16.65 -12.31 -15.66
C GLU A 123 -17.52 -13.47 -15.16
N ASN A 124 -17.45 -13.76 -13.85
CA ASN A 124 -18.18 -14.87 -13.24
C ASN A 124 -18.41 -14.58 -11.76
N TYR A 125 -19.43 -13.78 -11.49
CA TYR A 125 -19.72 -13.32 -10.14
C TYR A 125 -20.15 -14.47 -9.23
N ASP A 126 -19.39 -14.68 -8.17
CA ASP A 126 -19.72 -15.55 -7.06
C ASP A 126 -19.73 -14.72 -5.76
N ARG A 127 -20.86 -14.74 -5.06
CA ARG A 127 -21.05 -13.94 -3.84
C ARG A 127 -20.09 -14.34 -2.73
N GLN A 128 -19.89 -15.64 -2.52
CA GLN A 128 -19.06 -16.14 -1.43
C GLN A 128 -17.59 -15.83 -1.68
N GLN A 129 -17.09 -16.11 -2.89
CA GLN A 129 -15.71 -15.82 -3.26
C GLN A 129 -15.43 -14.32 -3.22
N THR A 130 -16.40 -13.49 -3.64
CA THR A 130 -16.25 -12.02 -3.55
C THR A 130 -16.19 -11.55 -2.10
N GLN A 131 -16.99 -12.12 -1.20
CA GLN A 131 -16.90 -11.83 0.24
C GLN A 131 -15.56 -12.29 0.84
N GLU A 132 -15.02 -13.42 0.41
CA GLU A 132 -13.70 -13.89 0.83
C GLU A 132 -12.58 -12.92 0.40
N LYS A 133 -12.65 -12.38 -0.82
CA LYS A 133 -11.73 -11.33 -1.28
C LYS A 133 -11.88 -10.03 -0.51
N LEU A 134 -13.11 -9.63 -0.19
CA LEU A 134 -13.35 -8.46 0.66
C LEU A 134 -12.75 -8.65 2.06
N ASN A 135 -12.85 -9.84 2.64
CA ASN A 135 -12.21 -10.15 3.93
C ASN A 135 -10.68 -10.10 3.85
N GLN A 136 -10.09 -10.59 2.75
CA GLN A 136 -8.64 -10.46 2.49
C GLN A 136 -8.22 -8.98 2.42
N LEU A 137 -9.02 -8.14 1.76
CA LEU A 137 -8.76 -6.71 1.67
C LEU A 137 -8.84 -6.02 3.04
N LEU A 138 -9.87 -6.32 3.83
CA LEU A 138 -10.01 -5.79 5.19
C LEU A 138 -8.83 -6.17 6.10
N ASN A 139 -8.25 -7.36 5.92
CA ASN A 139 -7.05 -7.75 6.66
C ASN A 139 -5.85 -6.82 6.34
N ASN A 140 -5.72 -6.31 5.12
CA ASN A 140 -4.69 -5.33 4.79
C ASN A 140 -4.92 -4.00 5.53
N CYS A 141 -6.18 -3.56 5.66
CA CYS A 141 -6.52 -2.37 6.44
C CYS A 141 -6.10 -2.54 7.91
N VAL A 142 -6.46 -3.67 8.53
CA VAL A 142 -6.10 -3.97 9.92
C VAL A 142 -4.58 -4.06 10.09
N ALA A 143 -3.88 -4.80 9.22
CA ALA A 143 -2.44 -4.97 9.30
C ALA A 143 -1.69 -3.64 9.12
N CYS A 144 -2.09 -2.83 8.14
CA CYS A 144 -1.50 -1.52 7.90
C CYS A 144 -1.72 -0.59 9.09
N HIS A 145 -2.94 -0.48 9.61
CA HIS A 145 -3.26 0.41 10.72
C HIS A 145 -2.63 -0.03 12.05
N LYS A 146 -2.38 -1.34 12.23
CA LYS A 146 -1.64 -1.90 13.36
C LYS A 146 -0.13 -1.68 13.26
N THR A 147 0.40 -1.54 12.04
CA THR A 147 1.85 -1.46 11.80
C THR A 147 2.32 -0.02 11.68
N TYR A 148 1.53 0.84 11.02
CA TYR A 148 1.97 2.16 10.58
C TYR A 148 1.13 3.29 11.17
N LYS A 149 1.79 4.42 11.36
CA LYS A 149 1.18 5.70 11.70
C LYS A 149 1.71 6.75 10.74
N ILE A 150 0.80 7.56 10.18
CA ILE A 150 1.17 8.67 9.30
C ILE A 150 1.13 9.97 10.10
N SER A 151 2.23 10.70 10.07
CA SER A 151 2.41 12.00 10.72
C SER A 151 2.90 13.04 9.71
N VAL A 152 2.68 14.31 10.01
CA VAL A 152 3.20 15.43 9.20
C VAL A 152 4.61 15.79 9.70
N GLU A 153 5.53 16.06 8.77
CA GLU A 153 6.83 16.68 9.10
C GLU A 153 6.60 18.04 9.77
N LYS A 154 7.38 18.34 10.82
CA LYS A 154 7.32 19.65 11.48
C LYS A 154 8.24 20.63 10.78
#